data_AF-A0A8X6Y9C6-F1
#
_entry.id   AF-A0A8X6Y9C6-F1
#
_cell.length_a   1.000
_cell.length_b   1.000
_cell.length_c   1.000
_cell.angle_alpha   90.00
_cell.angle_beta   90.00
_cell.angle_gamma   90.00
#
_symmetry.space_group_name_H-M   'P 1'
#
loop_
_entity.id
_entity.type
_entity.pdbx_description
1 polymer ?
#
loop_
_entity_poly.entity_id
_entity_poly.type
_entity_poly.pdbx_seq_one_letter_code
_entity_poly.pdbx_strand_id
1 'polypeptide(L)'
;MFKGINVPGIASARVRLISWFKERRKRGSTVDKWGSQLPRVAVALHLANESIFSSENTIGQEISYELTIQLLHRLSKDKKMSSQELALYIHAMLVACMNPRDFYGENLVHELRKRTESEANYTNPFQILVLCNAGDKMTTRDVDRVMAAYDSQHRPFWTDTQALSSLALACLSTKSNLLTDERILRDMLQELKRHQFRNGTVDNLKTTALVVQALLIHDSFDKDFDLKSALQSIIESVSGNITLLNAYYALPVLTRNSLLNVNSSHCTSTPETEAEALEKALNVNGETISVRYSIWFGDKIELARTWRLKMHPNNSIYDVIETVAKIDNRQK
;
A
#
# COMPACT_ATOMS: atom_id res chain seq x y z
N MET A 1 -8.71 -15.64 13.55
CA MET A 1 -8.14 -16.74 14.36
C MET A 1 -7.51 -17.73 13.40
N PHE A 2 -6.24 -18.10 13.58
CA PHE A 2 -5.62 -19.19 12.80
C PHE A 2 -6.37 -20.48 13.15
N LYS A 3 -6.91 -21.22 12.17
CA LYS A 3 -7.68 -22.44 12.46
C LYS A 3 -6.78 -23.41 13.25
N GLY A 4 -7.22 -23.80 14.45
CA GLY A 4 -6.51 -24.78 15.28
C GLY A 4 -5.21 -24.33 15.96
N ILE A 5 -4.73 -23.10 15.72
CA ILE A 5 -3.47 -22.60 16.29
C ILE A 5 -3.77 -21.43 17.24
N ASN A 6 -3.65 -21.69 18.54
CA ASN A 6 -3.73 -20.67 19.58
C ASN A 6 -2.32 -20.24 20.01
N VAL A 7 -1.90 -19.05 19.60
CA VAL A 7 -0.66 -18.41 20.05
C VAL A 7 -1.03 -17.22 20.94
N PRO A 8 -0.76 -17.30 22.26
CA PRO A 8 -0.97 -16.18 23.18
C PRO A 8 -0.21 -14.93 22.72
N GLY A 9 -0.78 -13.75 22.94
CA GLY A 9 -0.09 -12.48 22.69
C GLY A 9 -0.27 -11.88 21.28
N ILE A 10 -0.83 -12.60 20.30
CA ILE A 10 -1.12 -12.03 18.96
C ILE A 10 -1.93 -10.74 19.05
N ALA A 11 -3.02 -10.76 19.82
CA ALA A 11 -3.90 -9.60 19.96
C ALA A 11 -3.18 -8.40 20.60
N SER A 12 -2.35 -8.65 21.62
CA SER A 12 -1.55 -7.61 22.29
C SER A 12 -0.48 -7.04 21.35
N ALA A 13 0.26 -7.90 20.65
CA ALA A 13 1.26 -7.52 19.67
C ALA A 13 0.66 -6.68 18.53
N ARG A 14 -0.53 -7.05 18.04
CA ARG A 14 -1.27 -6.29 17.04
C ARG A 14 -1.61 -4.89 17.52
N VAL A 15 -2.23 -4.78 18.70
CA VAL A 15 -2.60 -3.47 19.29
C VAL A 15 -1.35 -2.62 19.47
N ARG A 16 -0.27 -3.20 19.97
CA ARG A 16 1.02 -2.51 20.15
C ARG A 16 1.58 -1.97 18.84
N LEU A 17 1.62 -2.76 17.77
CA LEU A 17 2.12 -2.29 16.47
C LEU A 17 1.26 -1.18 15.88
N ILE A 18 -0.07 -1.27 16.01
CA ILE A 18 -0.98 -0.21 15.56
C ILE A 18 -0.69 1.09 16.33
N SER A 19 -0.59 1.02 17.66
CA SER A 19 -0.23 2.17 18.50
C SER A 19 1.14 2.73 18.13
N TRP A 20 2.13 1.86 17.94
CA TRP A 20 3.48 2.26 17.55
C TRP A 20 3.50 3.03 16.22
N PHE A 21 2.77 2.58 15.19
CA PHE A 21 2.65 3.33 13.94
C PHE A 21 2.01 4.71 14.15
N LYS A 22 0.95 4.79 14.96
CA LYS A 22 0.26 6.06 15.26
C LYS A 22 1.14 7.02 16.08
N GLU A 23 1.96 6.52 16.99
CA GLU A 23 2.86 7.32 17.84
C GLU A 23 4.03 7.94 17.07
N ARG A 24 4.41 7.37 15.92
CA ARG A 24 5.43 7.95 15.03
C ARG A 24 4.98 9.23 14.33
N ARG A 25 3.67 9.51 14.36
CA ARG A 25 3.11 10.78 13.89
C ARG A 25 3.73 11.92 14.71
N LYS A 26 4.49 12.80 14.04
CA LYS A 26 5.15 13.94 14.68
C LYS A 26 4.10 14.91 15.23
N ARG A 27 4.02 15.03 16.56
CA ARG A 27 3.13 16.00 17.22
C ARG A 27 3.67 17.41 17.01
N GLY A 28 2.81 18.33 16.57
CA GLY A 28 3.15 19.76 16.39
C GLY A 28 3.68 20.15 15.01
N SER A 29 3.95 19.19 14.11
CA SER A 29 4.22 19.52 12.70
C SER A 29 2.92 19.62 11.94
N THR A 30 2.73 20.66 11.13
CA THR A 30 1.59 20.76 10.20
C THR A 30 1.85 20.04 8.87
N VAL A 31 3.12 19.78 8.55
CA VAL A 31 3.60 19.12 7.33
C VAL A 31 4.52 17.94 7.66
N ASP A 32 4.61 16.92 6.81
CA ASP A 32 5.48 15.74 7.00
C ASP A 32 5.30 15.06 8.37
N LYS A 33 4.04 14.88 8.81
CA LYS A 33 3.70 14.29 10.11
C LYS A 33 4.07 12.82 10.16
N TRP A 34 3.93 12.12 9.05
CA TRP A 34 4.16 10.67 8.97
C TRP A 34 5.54 10.31 8.39
N GLY A 35 6.21 11.27 7.75
CA GLY A 35 7.55 11.09 7.22
C GLY A 35 7.59 10.36 5.87
N SER A 36 8.81 10.16 5.35
CA SER A 36 9.06 9.55 4.04
C SER A 36 8.65 8.09 3.88
N GLN A 37 8.26 7.41 4.97
CA GLN A 37 7.80 6.02 4.96
C GLN A 37 6.28 5.90 5.01
N LEU A 38 5.56 7.02 4.86
CA LEU A 38 4.10 7.09 4.84
C LEU A 38 3.44 6.01 3.95
N PRO A 39 3.93 5.69 2.73
CA PRO A 39 3.29 4.64 1.93
C PRO A 39 3.23 3.28 2.62
N ARG A 40 4.29 2.90 3.35
CA ARG A 40 4.32 1.65 4.14
C ARG A 40 3.40 1.72 5.34
N VAL A 41 3.36 2.87 6.03
CA VAL A 41 2.49 3.09 7.19
C VAL A 41 1.02 2.93 6.79
N ALA A 42 0.61 3.55 5.68
CA ALA A 42 -0.75 3.46 5.16
C ALA A 42 -1.17 2.00 4.94
N VAL A 43 -0.37 1.23 4.20
CA VAL A 43 -0.63 -0.18 3.90
C VAL A 43 -0.67 -1.04 5.16
N ALA A 44 0.31 -0.90 6.06
CA ALA A 44 0.35 -1.70 7.29
C ALA A 44 -0.86 -1.44 8.20
N LEU A 45 -1.25 -0.16 8.35
CA LEU A 45 -2.41 0.22 9.13
C LEU A 45 -3.70 -0.33 8.50
N HIS A 46 -3.88 -0.17 7.18
CA HIS A 46 -5.05 -0.71 6.48
C HIS A 46 -5.18 -2.23 6.65
N LEU A 47 -4.11 -2.99 6.41
CA LEU A 47 -4.12 -4.45 6.56
C LEU A 47 -4.33 -4.90 8.02
N ALA A 48 -4.15 -4.00 8.98
CA ALA A 48 -4.49 -4.25 10.37
C ALA A 48 -5.97 -3.98 10.69
N ASN A 49 -6.54 -2.96 10.06
CA ASN A 49 -7.92 -2.54 10.21
C ASN A 49 -8.36 -1.66 9.03
N GLU A 50 -9.24 -2.18 8.19
CA GLU A 50 -9.73 -1.49 6.99
C GLU A 50 -10.49 -0.19 7.34
N SER A 51 -11.10 -0.10 8.53
CA SER A 51 -11.83 1.09 8.98
C SER A 51 -10.93 2.29 9.29
N ILE A 52 -9.61 2.16 9.16
CA ILE A 52 -8.68 3.30 9.24
C ILE A 52 -8.92 4.30 8.12
N PHE A 53 -9.37 3.83 6.95
CA PHE A 53 -9.66 4.68 5.79
C PHE A 53 -11.16 4.85 5.54
N SER A 54 -12.00 4.65 6.57
CA SER A 54 -13.40 5.06 6.49
C SER A 54 -13.53 6.58 6.46
N SER A 55 -14.62 7.07 5.89
CA SER A 55 -14.91 8.51 5.75
C SER A 55 -14.92 9.28 7.07
N GLU A 56 -15.16 8.62 8.19
CA GLU A 56 -15.23 9.22 9.53
C GLU A 56 -13.87 9.24 10.25
N ASN A 57 -12.85 8.58 9.70
CA ASN A 57 -11.57 8.41 10.37
C ASN A 57 -10.56 9.50 9.96
N THR A 58 -10.31 10.42 10.88
CA THR A 58 -9.37 11.55 10.67
C THR A 58 -7.93 11.11 10.39
N ILE A 59 -7.51 9.92 10.84
CA ILE A 59 -6.16 9.39 10.56
C ILE A 59 -6.06 9.00 9.09
N GLY A 60 -7.08 8.32 8.55
CA GLY A 60 -7.11 7.93 7.14
C GLY A 60 -7.08 9.15 6.23
N GLN A 61 -7.95 10.13 6.50
CA GLN A 61 -7.99 11.41 5.77
C GLN A 61 -6.63 12.13 5.80
N GLU A 62 -5.99 12.22 6.98
CA GLU A 62 -4.68 12.85 7.11
C GLU A 62 -3.60 12.12 6.29
N ILE A 63 -3.59 10.79 6.34
CA ILE A 63 -2.64 9.97 5.57
C ILE A 63 -2.85 10.18 4.07
N SER A 64 -4.10 10.13 3.58
CA SER A 64 -4.41 10.36 2.17
C SER A 64 -3.94 11.75 1.72
N TYR A 65 -4.20 12.79 2.52
CA TYR A 65 -3.73 14.15 2.23
C TYR A 65 -2.20 14.24 2.17
N GLU A 66 -1.49 13.73 3.18
CA GLU A 66 -0.03 13.80 3.20
C GLU A 66 0.58 12.95 2.07
N LEU A 67 -0.05 11.83 1.69
CA LEU A 67 0.36 11.01 0.55
C LEU A 67 0.28 11.80 -0.76
N THR A 68 -0.81 12.53 -0.98
CA THR A 68 -0.98 13.44 -2.13
C THR A 68 0.13 14.49 -2.17
N ILE A 69 0.35 15.21 -1.07
CA ILE A 69 1.36 16.27 -1.02
C ILE A 69 2.77 15.73 -1.24
N GLN A 70 3.12 14.61 -0.59
CA GLN A 70 4.44 13.99 -0.78
C GLN A 70 4.64 13.53 -2.23
N LEU A 71 3.63 12.92 -2.85
CA LEU A 71 3.70 12.44 -4.23
C LEU A 71 3.79 13.58 -5.24
N LEU A 72 3.00 14.64 -5.11
CA LEU A 72 3.07 15.83 -5.96
C LEU A 72 4.47 16.46 -5.90
N HIS A 73 4.99 16.68 -4.70
CA HIS A 73 6.35 17.19 -4.52
C HIS A 73 7.41 16.23 -5.06
N ARG A 74 7.15 14.92 -5.07
CA ARG A 74 8.09 13.93 -5.59
C ARG A 74 8.11 13.89 -7.11
N LEU A 75 6.94 14.08 -7.75
CA LEU A 75 6.76 14.18 -9.20
C LEU A 75 7.31 15.48 -9.78
N SER A 76 7.28 16.59 -9.01
CA SER A 76 7.84 17.88 -9.45
C SER A 76 9.37 17.94 -9.45
N LYS A 77 10.06 16.94 -8.85
CA LYS A 77 11.53 16.89 -8.83
C LYS A 77 12.08 16.32 -10.13
N ASP A 78 13.15 16.94 -10.63
CA ASP A 78 13.91 16.47 -11.81
C ASP A 78 14.38 15.02 -11.69
N LYS A 79 14.80 14.63 -10.48
CA LYS A 79 15.21 13.25 -10.21
C LYS A 79 13.97 12.36 -10.16
N LYS A 80 13.77 11.51 -11.18
CA LYS A 80 12.66 10.54 -11.19
C LYS A 80 12.64 9.62 -9.95
N MET A 81 11.44 9.22 -9.54
CA MET A 81 11.24 8.15 -8.55
C MET A 81 11.80 6.83 -9.06
N SER A 82 12.31 5.99 -8.16
CA SER A 82 12.62 4.60 -8.51
C SER A 82 11.34 3.80 -8.76
N SER A 83 11.40 2.70 -9.52
CA SER A 83 10.26 1.80 -9.72
C SER A 83 9.71 1.25 -8.39
N GLN A 84 10.60 0.99 -7.42
CA GLN A 84 10.23 0.56 -6.07
C GLN A 84 9.47 1.64 -5.30
N GLU A 85 9.91 2.89 -5.39
CA GLU A 85 9.26 4.04 -4.75
C GLU A 85 7.87 4.27 -5.36
N LEU A 86 7.76 4.26 -6.68
CA LEU A 86 6.48 4.37 -7.40
C LEU A 86 5.51 3.24 -7.01
N ALA A 87 6.00 2.00 -6.94
CA ALA A 87 5.19 0.86 -6.54
C ALA A 87 4.65 1.02 -5.10
N LEU A 88 5.44 1.55 -4.17
CA LEU A 88 4.97 1.81 -2.80
C LEU A 88 3.87 2.86 -2.76
N TYR A 89 3.99 3.94 -3.55
CA TYR A 89 2.94 4.96 -3.65
C TYR A 89 1.64 4.37 -4.20
N ILE A 90 1.71 3.61 -5.31
CA ILE A 90 0.52 2.96 -5.88
C ILE A 90 -0.12 2.01 -4.85
N HIS A 91 0.68 1.20 -4.16
CA HIS A 91 0.20 0.28 -3.13
C HIS A 91 -0.51 1.01 -1.98
N ALA A 92 0.01 2.16 -1.57
CA ALA A 92 -0.60 3.02 -0.57
C ALA A 92 -1.88 3.71 -1.06
N MET A 93 -1.91 4.18 -2.31
CA MET A 93 -3.08 4.84 -2.89
C MET A 93 -4.29 3.91 -2.95
N LEU A 94 -4.08 2.62 -3.27
CA LEU A 94 -5.15 1.61 -3.28
C LEU A 94 -5.86 1.52 -1.92
N VAL A 95 -5.10 1.57 -0.82
CA VAL A 95 -5.69 1.51 0.53
C VAL A 95 -6.21 2.86 1.02
N ALA A 96 -5.65 3.96 0.51
CA ALA A 96 -5.98 5.33 0.89
C ALA A 96 -7.17 5.91 0.12
N CYS A 97 -7.86 5.10 -0.67
CA CYS A 97 -9.01 5.49 -1.51
C CYS A 97 -8.68 6.60 -2.52
N MET A 98 -7.49 6.52 -3.09
CA MET A 98 -7.01 7.40 -4.16
C MET A 98 -6.86 6.58 -5.44
N ASN A 99 -7.21 7.14 -6.59
CA ASN A 99 -7.09 6.42 -7.87
C ASN A 99 -5.67 6.54 -8.45
N PRO A 100 -4.84 5.48 -8.46
CA PRO A 100 -3.50 5.56 -9.03
C PRO A 100 -3.47 5.56 -10.57
N ARG A 101 -4.61 5.34 -11.25
CA ARG A 101 -4.70 5.42 -12.72
C ARG A 101 -5.01 6.82 -13.22
N ASP A 102 -5.49 7.68 -12.34
CA ASP A 102 -5.82 9.06 -12.63
C ASP A 102 -5.46 9.89 -11.40
N PHE A 103 -4.16 10.12 -11.24
CA PHE A 103 -3.64 10.99 -10.18
C PHE A 103 -3.35 12.35 -10.80
N TYR A 104 -4.32 13.27 -10.76
CA TYR A 104 -4.22 14.57 -11.43
C TYR A 104 -3.88 14.45 -12.93
N GLY A 105 -4.50 13.48 -13.62
CA GLY A 105 -4.24 13.19 -15.02
C GLY A 105 -3.03 12.29 -15.30
N GLU A 106 -2.26 11.90 -14.27
CA GLU A 106 -1.14 10.97 -14.41
C GLU A 106 -1.56 9.52 -14.10
N ASN A 107 -1.32 8.62 -15.05
CA ASN A 107 -1.56 7.19 -14.86
C ASN A 107 -0.30 6.50 -14.30
N LEU A 108 -0.20 6.48 -12.97
CA LEU A 108 0.95 5.93 -12.26
C LEU A 108 1.08 4.41 -12.43
N VAL A 109 -0.06 3.70 -12.53
CA VAL A 109 -0.08 2.25 -12.81
C VAL A 109 0.54 1.97 -14.17
N HIS A 110 0.16 2.74 -15.20
CA HIS A 110 0.73 2.63 -16.55
C HIS A 110 2.23 2.96 -16.56
N GLU A 111 2.65 3.99 -15.83
CA GLU A 111 4.07 4.34 -15.72
C GLU A 111 4.88 3.21 -15.04
N LEU A 112 4.35 2.57 -14.00
CA LEU A 112 4.99 1.40 -13.38
C LEU A 112 5.06 0.21 -14.35
N ARG A 113 3.99 -0.04 -15.12
CA ARG A 113 3.96 -1.08 -16.15
C ARG A 113 5.06 -0.87 -17.18
N LYS A 114 5.17 0.35 -17.72
CA LYS A 114 6.20 0.72 -18.69
C LYS A 114 7.62 0.47 -18.16
N ARG A 115 7.90 0.86 -16.91
CA ARG A 115 9.20 0.62 -16.28
C ARG A 115 9.49 -0.86 -16.16
N THR A 116 8.52 -1.62 -15.66
CA THR A 116 8.60 -3.08 -15.50
C THR A 116 8.88 -3.78 -16.83
N GLU A 117 8.29 -3.29 -17.92
CA GLU A 117 8.50 -3.87 -19.25
C GLU A 117 9.86 -3.52 -19.87
N SER A 118 10.41 -2.34 -19.55
CA SER A 118 11.73 -1.92 -19.99
C SER A 118 12.90 -2.56 -19.22
N GLU A 119 12.64 -3.12 -18.03
CA GLU A 119 13.65 -3.85 -17.25
C GLU A 119 13.96 -5.20 -17.92
N ALA A 120 15.11 -5.29 -18.60
CA ALA A 120 15.50 -6.48 -19.37
C ALA A 120 16.07 -7.64 -18.52
N ASN A 121 16.69 -7.34 -17.37
CA ASN A 121 17.51 -8.32 -16.63
C ASN A 121 16.85 -8.87 -15.36
N TYR A 122 16.01 -8.09 -14.71
CA TYR A 122 15.41 -8.44 -13.44
C TYR A 122 14.24 -7.51 -13.17
N THR A 123 13.10 -8.08 -12.81
CA THR A 123 11.96 -7.33 -12.29
C THR A 123 11.77 -7.69 -10.83
N ASN A 124 11.67 -6.68 -9.97
CA ASN A 124 11.35 -6.94 -8.56
C ASN A 124 9.91 -7.49 -8.47
N PRO A 125 9.69 -8.69 -7.89
CA PRO A 125 8.35 -9.29 -7.79
C PRO A 125 7.33 -8.41 -7.06
N PHE A 126 7.77 -7.53 -6.16
CA PHE A 126 6.89 -6.55 -5.51
C PHE A 126 6.21 -5.61 -6.52
N GLN A 127 6.89 -5.23 -7.61
CA GLN A 127 6.32 -4.37 -8.65
C GLN A 127 5.18 -5.11 -9.40
N ILE A 128 5.39 -6.39 -9.72
CA ILE A 128 4.37 -7.24 -10.33
C ILE A 128 3.18 -7.44 -9.40
N LEU A 129 3.44 -7.69 -8.11
CA LEU A 129 2.40 -7.78 -7.08
C LEU A 129 1.56 -6.49 -7.01
N VAL A 130 2.20 -5.32 -7.05
CA VAL A 130 1.50 -4.03 -7.02
C VAL A 130 0.67 -3.80 -8.28
N LEU A 131 1.20 -4.12 -9.48
CA LEU A 131 0.43 -4.04 -10.73
C LEU A 131 -0.81 -4.93 -10.70
N CYS A 132 -0.65 -6.17 -10.24
CA CYS A 132 -1.76 -7.10 -10.10
C CYS A 132 -2.78 -6.64 -9.03
N ASN A 133 -2.32 -6.15 -7.88
CA ASN A 133 -3.19 -5.57 -6.85
C ASN A 133 -3.96 -4.34 -7.33
N ALA A 134 -3.35 -3.54 -8.21
CA ALA A 134 -4.03 -2.43 -8.84
C ALA A 134 -5.07 -2.89 -9.87
N GLY A 135 -5.12 -4.17 -10.25
CA GLY A 135 -6.01 -4.69 -11.29
C GLY A 135 -5.53 -4.35 -12.69
N ASP A 136 -4.22 -4.18 -12.89
CA ASP A 136 -3.66 -4.00 -14.22
C ASP A 136 -3.79 -5.28 -15.07
N LYS A 137 -3.72 -5.14 -16.41
CA LYS A 137 -3.82 -6.30 -17.30
C LYS A 137 -2.53 -7.11 -17.24
N MET A 138 -2.56 -8.21 -16.50
CA MET A 138 -1.43 -9.11 -16.36
C MET A 138 -1.32 -10.06 -17.57
N THR A 139 -0.08 -10.49 -17.87
CA THR A 139 0.25 -11.34 -19.01
C THR A 139 1.05 -12.57 -18.61
N THR A 140 1.17 -13.57 -19.50
CA THR A 140 2.07 -14.72 -19.30
C THR A 140 3.53 -14.28 -19.11
N ARG A 141 3.95 -13.20 -19.78
CA ARG A 141 5.28 -12.62 -19.59
C ARG A 141 5.53 -12.13 -18.16
N ASP A 142 4.48 -11.76 -17.44
CA ASP A 142 4.60 -11.39 -16.03
C ASP A 142 4.81 -12.61 -15.14
N VAL A 143 4.20 -13.75 -15.50
CA VAL A 143 4.50 -15.05 -14.86
C VAL A 143 5.97 -15.39 -15.08
N ASP A 144 6.46 -15.31 -16.33
CA ASP A 144 7.85 -15.62 -16.67
C ASP A 144 8.84 -14.72 -15.90
N ARG A 145 8.53 -13.42 -15.75
CA ARG A 145 9.35 -12.48 -14.97
C ARG A 145 9.39 -12.86 -13.48
N VAL A 146 8.25 -13.23 -12.90
CA VAL A 146 8.17 -13.67 -11.49
C VAL A 146 8.96 -14.96 -11.29
N MET A 147 8.83 -15.93 -12.19
CA MET A 147 9.59 -17.18 -12.15
C MET A 147 11.10 -16.94 -12.29
N ALA A 148 11.50 -16.10 -13.25
CA ALA A 148 12.91 -15.73 -13.40
C ALA A 148 13.48 -15.03 -12.16
N ALA A 149 12.68 -14.19 -11.49
CA ALA A 149 13.09 -13.56 -10.24
C ALA A 149 13.22 -14.58 -9.10
N TYR A 150 12.31 -15.56 -9.01
CA TYR A 150 12.36 -16.65 -8.04
C TYR A 150 13.62 -17.52 -8.23
N ASP A 151 13.93 -17.88 -9.47
CA ASP A 151 15.07 -18.75 -9.84
C ASP A 151 16.43 -18.05 -9.77
N SER A 152 16.47 -16.75 -9.51
CA SER A 152 17.72 -15.97 -9.39
C SER A 152 18.47 -16.22 -8.08
N GLN A 153 18.77 -17.49 -7.80
CA GLN A 153 19.61 -17.93 -6.68
C GLN A 153 20.92 -17.13 -6.68
N HIS A 154 21.48 -16.83 -5.50
CA HIS A 154 22.68 -16.00 -5.26
C HIS A 154 22.49 -14.48 -5.18
N ARG A 155 21.25 -13.97 -5.19
CA ARG A 155 20.99 -12.56 -4.87
C ARG A 155 20.96 -12.33 -3.34
N PRO A 156 21.44 -11.17 -2.83
CA PRO A 156 21.17 -10.79 -1.45
C PRO A 156 19.67 -10.83 -1.17
N PHE A 157 19.27 -11.32 0.02
CA PHE A 157 17.86 -11.42 0.41
C PHE A 157 17.01 -12.35 -0.48
N TRP A 158 17.62 -13.38 -1.05
CA TRP A 158 16.95 -14.33 -1.96
C TRP A 158 15.62 -14.87 -1.40
N THR A 159 15.56 -15.23 -0.12
CA THR A 159 14.32 -15.72 0.53
C THR A 159 13.19 -14.68 0.53
N ASP A 160 13.50 -13.38 0.67
CA ASP A 160 12.49 -12.32 0.56
C ASP A 160 11.93 -12.24 -0.86
N THR A 161 12.81 -12.33 -1.86
CA THR A 161 12.43 -12.36 -3.27
C THR A 161 11.55 -13.56 -3.57
N GLN A 162 11.86 -14.74 -3.01
CA GLN A 162 11.04 -15.93 -3.17
C GLN A 162 9.65 -15.79 -2.55
N ALA A 163 9.57 -15.21 -1.33
CA ALA A 163 8.30 -14.94 -0.67
C ALA A 163 7.45 -13.92 -1.47
N LEU A 164 8.05 -12.82 -1.94
CA LEU A 164 7.38 -11.84 -2.80
C LEU A 164 6.96 -12.43 -4.15
N SER A 165 7.76 -13.32 -4.73
CA SER A 165 7.42 -14.04 -5.97
C SER A 165 6.21 -14.94 -5.76
N SER A 166 6.14 -15.63 -4.62
CA SER A 166 4.99 -16.47 -4.26
C SER A 166 3.71 -15.63 -4.09
N LEU A 167 3.81 -14.47 -3.41
CA LEU A 167 2.70 -13.52 -3.29
C LEU A 167 2.25 -12.98 -4.66
N ALA A 168 3.20 -12.62 -5.53
CA ALA A 168 2.91 -12.12 -6.87
C ALA A 168 2.25 -13.19 -7.74
N LEU A 169 2.79 -14.42 -7.75
CA LEU A 169 2.25 -15.54 -8.53
C LEU A 169 0.82 -15.90 -8.08
N ALA A 170 0.57 -15.90 -6.78
CA ALA A 170 -0.78 -16.08 -6.24
C ALA A 170 -1.74 -14.97 -6.71
N CYS A 171 -1.27 -13.72 -6.80
CA CYS A 171 -2.07 -12.64 -7.37
C CYS A 171 -2.45 -12.91 -8.83
N LEU A 172 -1.46 -13.28 -9.66
CA LEU A 172 -1.66 -13.58 -11.08
C LEU A 172 -2.68 -14.72 -11.27
N SER A 173 -2.59 -15.76 -10.43
CA SER A 173 -3.51 -16.90 -10.45
C SER A 173 -4.93 -16.51 -10.07
N THR A 174 -5.09 -15.75 -8.99
CA THR A 174 -6.41 -15.54 -8.35
C THR A 174 -7.16 -14.33 -8.90
N LYS A 175 -6.46 -13.26 -9.29
CA LYS A 175 -7.07 -12.00 -9.74
C LYS A 175 -7.03 -11.80 -11.25
N SER A 176 -6.16 -12.50 -11.98
CA SER A 176 -6.00 -12.31 -13.43
C SER A 176 -6.37 -13.54 -14.27
N ASN A 177 -6.85 -14.63 -13.63
CA ASN A 177 -7.19 -15.90 -14.28
C ASN A 177 -6.09 -16.44 -15.21
N LEU A 178 -4.83 -16.08 -14.96
CA LEU A 178 -3.71 -16.61 -15.71
C LEU A 178 -3.50 -18.04 -15.23
N LEU A 179 -3.36 -18.98 -16.18
CA LEU A 179 -3.07 -20.37 -15.89
C LEU A 179 -1.64 -20.46 -15.34
N THR A 180 -1.52 -20.40 -14.02
CA THR A 180 -0.34 -20.79 -13.27
C THR A 180 -0.54 -22.20 -12.76
N ASP A 181 0.41 -23.10 -13.02
CA ASP A 181 0.34 -24.46 -12.47
C ASP A 181 0.41 -24.36 -10.94
N GLU A 182 -0.68 -24.73 -10.25
CA GLU A 182 -0.75 -24.72 -8.79
C GLU A 182 0.38 -25.54 -8.15
N ARG A 183 0.93 -26.53 -8.89
CA ARG A 183 2.11 -27.30 -8.45
C ARG A 183 3.34 -26.42 -8.30
N ILE A 184 3.57 -25.49 -9.23
CA ILE A 184 4.71 -24.57 -9.18
C ILE A 184 4.63 -23.72 -7.90
N LEU A 185 3.48 -23.11 -7.62
CA LEU A 185 3.31 -22.32 -6.40
C LEU A 185 3.48 -23.18 -5.14
N ARG A 186 2.95 -24.42 -5.14
CA ARG A 186 3.12 -25.34 -4.02
C ARG A 186 4.59 -25.70 -3.77
N ASP A 187 5.35 -25.95 -4.84
CA ASP A 187 6.78 -26.26 -4.76
C ASP A 187 7.58 -25.06 -4.26
N MET A 188 7.25 -23.85 -4.73
CA MET A 188 7.85 -22.60 -4.24
C MET A 188 7.61 -22.42 -2.74
N LEU A 189 6.38 -22.64 -2.29
CA LEU A 189 6.03 -22.56 -0.87
C LEU A 189 6.73 -23.65 -0.05
N GLN A 190 6.87 -24.87 -0.57
CA GLN A 190 7.60 -25.93 0.12
C GLN A 190 9.08 -25.59 0.27
N GLU A 191 9.69 -24.97 -0.74
CA GLU A 191 11.07 -24.50 -0.64
C GLU A 191 11.20 -23.47 0.48
N LEU A 192 10.34 -22.45 0.55
CA LEU A 192 10.36 -21.45 1.63
C LEU A 192 10.30 -22.07 3.04
N LYS A 193 9.54 -23.16 3.23
CA LYS A 193 9.46 -23.83 4.54
C LYS A 193 10.79 -24.44 4.98
N ARG A 194 11.59 -24.95 4.03
CA ARG A 194 12.89 -25.58 4.31
C ARG A 194 13.91 -24.61 4.89
N HIS A 195 13.71 -23.30 4.69
CA HIS A 195 14.57 -22.24 5.24
C HIS A 195 14.25 -21.92 6.71
N GLN A 196 13.25 -22.57 7.33
CA GLN A 196 12.94 -22.33 8.73
C GLN A 196 14.01 -22.93 9.66
N PHE A 197 14.59 -22.10 10.51
CA PHE A 197 15.46 -22.52 11.59
C PHE A 197 14.68 -23.15 12.74
N ARG A 198 15.39 -23.89 13.61
CA ARG A 198 14.79 -24.56 14.79
C ARG A 198 14.09 -23.62 15.77
N ASN A 199 14.45 -22.34 15.78
CA ASN A 199 13.81 -21.30 16.61
C ASN A 199 12.54 -20.72 15.97
N GLY A 200 12.09 -21.23 14.82
CA GLY A 200 10.91 -20.79 14.09
C GLY A 200 11.12 -19.62 13.13
N THR A 201 12.28 -18.97 13.14
CA THR A 201 12.59 -17.86 12.22
C THR A 201 13.06 -18.37 10.85
N VAL A 202 12.89 -17.53 9.83
CA VAL A 202 13.52 -17.68 8.51
C VAL A 202 14.40 -16.45 8.28
N ASP A 203 15.72 -16.63 8.19
CA ASP A 203 16.77 -15.59 8.10
C ASP A 203 16.73 -14.49 9.19
N ASN A 204 15.74 -13.61 9.11
CA ASN A 204 15.50 -12.49 10.02
C ASN A 204 13.99 -12.23 10.16
N LEU A 205 13.59 -11.31 11.05
CA LEU A 205 12.17 -11.05 11.31
C LEU A 205 11.38 -10.61 10.07
N LYS A 206 11.96 -9.75 9.23
CA LYS A 206 11.33 -9.25 8.01
C LYS A 206 11.06 -10.42 7.05
N THR A 207 12.05 -11.28 6.86
CA THR A 207 11.96 -12.46 6.01
C THR A 207 10.97 -13.48 6.59
N THR A 208 11.03 -13.74 7.90
CA THR A 208 10.07 -14.60 8.61
C THR A 208 8.63 -14.13 8.37
N ALA A 209 8.37 -12.83 8.54
CA ALA A 209 7.04 -12.27 8.33
C ALA A 209 6.58 -12.39 6.86
N LEU A 210 7.47 -12.13 5.89
CA LEU A 210 7.16 -12.32 4.46
C LEU A 210 6.84 -13.77 4.10
N VAL A 211 7.61 -14.73 4.61
CA VAL A 211 7.36 -16.17 4.40
C VAL A 211 6.03 -16.57 5.01
N VAL A 212 5.72 -16.14 6.22
CA VAL A 212 4.41 -16.41 6.84
C VAL A 212 3.28 -15.81 6.00
N GLN A 213 3.42 -14.59 5.50
CA GLN A 213 2.43 -13.99 4.58
C GLN A 213 2.23 -14.82 3.31
N ALA A 214 3.31 -15.36 2.72
CA ALA A 214 3.22 -16.21 1.54
C ALA A 214 2.51 -17.55 1.83
N LEU A 215 2.85 -18.18 2.96
CA LEU A 215 2.24 -19.45 3.39
C LEU A 215 0.75 -19.30 3.76
N LEU A 216 0.33 -18.13 4.21
CA LEU A 216 -1.07 -17.82 4.55
C LEU A 216 -2.03 -17.87 3.35
N ILE A 217 -1.54 -17.67 2.12
CA ILE A 217 -2.41 -17.60 0.92
C ILE A 217 -3.21 -18.89 0.71
N HIS A 218 -2.55 -20.05 0.89
CA HIS A 218 -3.14 -21.36 0.62
C HIS A 218 -3.28 -22.23 1.88
N ASP A 219 -3.20 -21.61 3.06
CA ASP A 219 -3.10 -22.33 4.34
C ASP A 219 -1.99 -23.41 4.30
N SER A 220 -0.86 -23.11 3.62
CA SER A 220 0.21 -24.08 3.32
C SER A 220 1.12 -24.38 4.52
N PHE A 221 0.75 -23.97 5.74
CA PHE A 221 1.59 -24.11 6.93
C PHE A 221 1.35 -25.41 7.72
N ASP A 222 0.39 -26.25 7.33
CA ASP A 222 -0.03 -27.43 8.10
C ASP A 222 1.04 -28.53 8.23
N LYS A 223 2.05 -28.53 7.36
CA LYS A 223 3.14 -29.51 7.35
C LYS A 223 4.47 -28.82 7.05
N ASP A 224 5.51 -29.30 7.72
CA ASP A 224 6.92 -28.92 7.55
C ASP A 224 7.25 -27.46 7.86
N PHE A 225 6.35 -26.74 8.54
CA PHE A 225 6.58 -25.37 9.02
C PHE A 225 5.98 -25.17 10.41
N ASP A 226 6.82 -24.82 11.39
CA ASP A 226 6.37 -24.48 12.73
C ASP A 226 5.85 -23.05 12.76
N LEU A 227 4.60 -22.88 12.33
CA LEU A 227 3.92 -21.58 12.35
C LEU A 227 3.80 -21.00 13.78
N LYS A 228 3.67 -21.86 14.79
CA LYS A 228 3.56 -21.42 16.18
C LYS A 228 4.85 -20.73 16.63
N SER A 229 6.00 -21.35 16.39
CA SER A 229 7.31 -20.76 16.71
C SER A 229 7.61 -19.53 15.86
N ALA A 230 7.23 -19.52 14.58
CA ALA A 230 7.36 -18.33 13.74
C ALA A 230 6.54 -17.14 14.29
N LEU A 231 5.27 -17.35 14.65
CA LEU A 231 4.42 -16.31 15.25
C LEU A 231 4.95 -15.84 16.61
N GLN A 232 5.46 -16.76 17.43
CA GLN A 232 6.07 -16.43 18.72
C GLN A 232 7.30 -15.53 18.52
N SER A 233 8.17 -15.84 17.56
CA SER A 233 9.35 -15.03 17.25
C SER A 233 8.97 -13.61 16.77
N ILE A 234 7.87 -13.49 16.01
CA ILE A 234 7.32 -12.19 15.59
C ILE A 234 6.84 -11.39 16.80
N ILE A 235 6.06 -12.02 17.69
CA ILE A 235 5.51 -11.39 18.90
C ILE A 235 6.61 -10.90 19.84
N GLU A 236 7.63 -11.73 20.07
CA GLU A 236 8.78 -11.39 20.91
C GLU A 236 9.56 -10.21 20.31
N SER A 237 9.80 -10.24 19.00
CA SER A 237 10.57 -9.19 18.36
C SER A 237 9.85 -7.84 18.36
N VAL A 238 8.53 -7.82 18.18
CA VAL A 238 7.73 -6.57 18.26
C VAL A 238 7.52 -6.11 19.70
N SER A 239 7.87 -6.95 20.69
CA SER A 239 7.91 -6.55 22.09
C SER A 239 9.21 -5.81 22.47
N GLY A 240 10.26 -5.95 21.66
CA GLY A 240 11.54 -5.26 21.79
C GLY A 240 11.64 -3.98 20.96
N ASN A 241 12.78 -3.81 20.28
CA ASN A 241 13.03 -2.65 19.42
C ASN A 241 12.37 -2.81 18.04
N ILE A 242 11.28 -2.08 17.82
CA ILE A 242 10.50 -2.13 16.59
C ILE A 242 11.13 -1.23 15.53
N THR A 243 11.52 -1.80 14.39
CA THR A 243 11.87 -1.02 13.19
C THR A 243 10.67 -0.89 12.26
N LEU A 244 10.64 0.16 11.43
CA LEU A 244 9.51 0.38 10.52
C LEU A 244 9.33 -0.75 9.51
N LEU A 245 10.43 -1.30 9.00
CA LEU A 245 10.38 -2.39 8.03
C LEU A 245 9.85 -3.67 8.68
N ASN A 246 10.29 -3.97 9.90
CA ASN A 246 9.80 -5.12 10.65
C ASN A 246 8.32 -4.97 10.98
N ALA A 247 7.89 -3.79 11.45
CA ALA A 247 6.48 -3.51 11.73
C ALA A 247 5.60 -3.63 10.47
N TYR A 248 6.10 -3.13 9.34
CA TYR A 248 5.39 -3.17 8.05
C TYR A 248 5.06 -4.59 7.60
N TYR A 249 6.01 -5.52 7.70
CA TYR A 249 5.77 -6.91 7.30
C TYR A 249 5.14 -7.76 8.41
N ALA A 250 5.39 -7.46 9.70
CA ALA A 250 4.82 -8.23 10.80
C ALA A 250 3.34 -7.96 11.02
N LEU A 251 2.88 -6.71 10.87
CA LEU A 251 1.51 -6.34 11.22
C LEU A 251 0.44 -7.11 10.40
N PRO A 252 0.57 -7.29 9.06
CA PRO A 252 -0.35 -8.11 8.29
C PRO A 252 -0.42 -9.56 8.79
N VAL A 253 0.70 -10.15 9.20
CA VAL A 253 0.72 -11.52 9.74
C VAL A 253 -0.15 -11.65 10.99
N LEU A 254 -0.08 -10.67 11.90
CA LEU A 254 -0.86 -10.67 13.14
C LEU A 254 -2.37 -10.50 12.90
N THR A 255 -2.78 -10.08 11.70
CA THR A 255 -4.19 -10.01 11.27
C THR A 255 -4.58 -11.08 10.27
N ARG A 256 -3.70 -12.05 9.98
CA ARG A 256 -3.88 -13.08 8.95
C ARG A 256 -4.12 -12.47 7.56
N ASN A 257 -3.47 -11.35 7.30
CA ASN A 257 -3.43 -10.66 6.02
C ASN A 257 -2.04 -10.75 5.40
N SER A 258 -1.95 -10.35 4.14
CA SER A 258 -0.71 -10.27 3.38
C SER A 258 -0.71 -9.07 2.45
N LEU A 259 0.45 -8.74 1.88
CA LEU A 259 0.56 -7.70 0.85
C LEU A 259 -0.27 -7.98 -0.42
N LEU A 260 -0.68 -9.23 -0.65
CA LEU A 260 -1.63 -9.62 -1.71
C LEU A 260 -3.05 -9.10 -1.47
N ASN A 261 -3.42 -8.85 -0.20
CA ASN A 261 -4.76 -8.41 0.16
C ASN A 261 -5.00 -6.92 -0.08
N VAL A 262 -3.97 -6.15 -0.45
CA VAL A 262 -4.14 -4.74 -0.79
C VAL A 262 -4.98 -4.57 -2.04
N ASN A 263 -6.07 -3.81 -1.92
CA ASN A 263 -7.00 -3.46 -2.98
C ASN A 263 -7.79 -2.20 -2.54
N SER A 264 -8.76 -1.77 -3.35
CA SER A 264 -9.61 -0.59 -3.09
C SER A 264 -11.08 -0.93 -2.82
N SER A 265 -11.43 -2.18 -2.50
CA SER A 265 -12.83 -2.62 -2.36
C SER A 265 -13.52 -2.05 -1.12
N HIS A 266 -12.76 -1.66 -0.10
CA HIS A 266 -13.28 -0.95 1.09
C HIS A 266 -13.61 0.51 0.81
N CYS A 267 -13.15 1.06 -0.31
CA CYS A 267 -13.41 2.44 -0.68
C CYS A 267 -14.83 2.57 -1.24
N THR A 268 -15.64 3.40 -0.59
CA THR A 268 -16.98 3.72 -1.07
C THR A 268 -16.87 4.47 -2.40
N SER A 269 -17.20 3.76 -3.48
CA SER A 269 -17.35 4.32 -4.81
C SER A 269 -18.70 5.02 -4.91
N THR A 270 -18.93 6.06 -4.12
CA THR A 270 -20.02 6.99 -4.43
C THR A 270 -19.45 7.99 -5.43
N PRO A 271 -19.77 7.88 -6.74
CA PRO A 271 -19.55 8.99 -7.63
C PRO A 271 -20.48 10.11 -7.18
N GLU A 272 -20.00 11.02 -6.35
CA GLU A 272 -20.68 12.31 -6.20
C GLU A 272 -20.73 12.92 -7.60
N THR A 273 -21.94 13.06 -8.14
CA THR A 273 -22.12 13.72 -9.43
C THR A 273 -21.61 15.16 -9.32
N GLU A 274 -21.10 15.73 -10.41
CA GLU A 274 -20.62 17.11 -10.45
C GLU A 274 -21.69 18.09 -9.94
N ALA A 275 -22.98 17.76 -10.16
CA ALA A 275 -24.13 18.48 -9.63
C ALA A 275 -24.28 18.36 -8.10
N GLU A 276 -24.18 17.17 -7.52
CA GLU A 276 -24.26 16.97 -6.05
C GLU A 276 -23.05 17.54 -5.32
N ALA A 277 -21.86 17.44 -5.92
CA ALA A 277 -20.63 18.05 -5.43
C ALA A 277 -20.74 19.59 -5.42
N LEU A 278 -21.26 20.17 -6.51
CA LEU A 278 -21.48 21.61 -6.62
C LEU A 278 -22.59 22.08 -5.67
N GLU A 279 -23.67 21.33 -5.53
CA GLU A 279 -24.78 21.64 -4.62
C GLU A 279 -24.33 21.56 -3.15
N LYS A 280 -23.53 20.56 -2.76
CA LYS A 280 -22.91 20.49 -1.42
C LYS A 280 -21.90 21.61 -1.18
N ALA A 281 -21.12 22.00 -2.20
CA ALA A 281 -20.17 23.11 -2.11
C ALA A 281 -20.86 24.48 -2.03
N LEU A 282 -22.05 24.62 -2.61
CA LEU A 282 -22.83 25.87 -2.63
C LEU A 282 -23.79 26.01 -1.44
N ASN A 283 -24.26 24.91 -0.85
CA ASN A 283 -25.11 24.91 0.34
C ASN A 283 -24.28 25.13 1.62
N VAL A 284 -23.81 26.36 1.80
CA VAL A 284 -23.12 26.80 3.01
C VAL A 284 -24.06 27.69 3.82
N ASN A 285 -24.73 27.13 4.83
CA ASN A 285 -25.61 27.90 5.73
C ASN A 285 -24.78 28.59 6.82
N GLY A 286 -24.64 29.92 6.75
CA GLY A 286 -23.99 30.75 7.78
C GLY A 286 -23.10 31.84 7.20
N GLU A 287 -22.23 32.42 8.04
CA GLU A 287 -21.20 33.37 7.57
C GLU A 287 -20.23 32.66 6.61
N THR A 288 -19.91 33.31 5.49
CA THR A 288 -19.04 32.77 4.44
C THR A 288 -17.94 33.76 4.08
N ILE A 289 -16.78 33.21 3.72
CA ILE A 289 -15.65 33.92 3.11
C ILE A 289 -15.57 33.56 1.63
N SER A 290 -15.07 34.50 0.82
CA SER A 290 -14.80 34.25 -0.60
C SER A 290 -13.33 33.92 -0.79
N VAL A 291 -13.04 32.73 -1.29
CA VAL A 291 -11.68 32.25 -1.56
C VAL A 291 -11.45 32.23 -3.06
N ARG A 292 -10.34 32.83 -3.51
CA ARG A 292 -9.85 32.69 -4.88
C ARG A 292 -8.70 31.70 -4.89
N TYR A 293 -8.93 30.55 -5.51
CA TYR A 293 -7.93 29.48 -5.62
C TYR A 293 -7.41 29.41 -7.05
N SER A 294 -6.10 29.45 -7.23
CA SER A 294 -5.47 29.36 -8.55
C SER A 294 -4.42 28.26 -8.55
N ILE A 295 -4.45 27.39 -9.56
CA ILE A 295 -3.42 26.37 -9.81
C ILE A 295 -2.82 26.58 -11.19
N TRP A 296 -1.51 26.40 -11.31
CA TRP A 296 -0.79 26.42 -12.58
C TRP A 296 0.24 25.29 -12.64
N PHE A 297 0.55 24.84 -13.84
CA PHE A 297 1.53 23.79 -14.09
C PHE A 297 2.72 24.35 -14.88
N GLY A 298 3.94 24.11 -14.40
CA GLY A 298 5.19 24.59 -15.00
C GLY A 298 5.75 25.87 -14.37
N ASP A 299 6.91 26.30 -14.89
CA ASP A 299 7.68 27.44 -14.35
C ASP A 299 7.12 28.82 -14.73
N LYS A 300 6.15 28.85 -15.64
CA LYS A 300 5.47 30.07 -16.10
C LYS A 300 3.97 29.95 -15.86
N ILE A 301 3.36 31.04 -15.38
CA ILE A 301 1.90 31.18 -15.16
C ILE A 301 1.19 31.40 -16.50
N GLU A 302 1.45 30.55 -17.50
CA GLU A 302 0.79 30.62 -18.81
C GLU A 302 -0.45 29.71 -18.86
N LEU A 303 -0.49 28.68 -18.00
CA LEU A 303 -1.61 27.76 -17.83
C LEU A 303 -2.13 27.81 -16.38
N ALA A 304 -2.78 28.91 -16.01
CA ALA A 304 -3.42 29.06 -14.70
C ALA A 304 -4.93 28.86 -14.80
N ARG A 305 -5.47 27.98 -13.96
CA ARG A 305 -6.91 27.91 -13.70
C ARG A 305 -7.20 28.55 -12.36
N THR A 306 -8.31 29.29 -12.31
CA THR A 306 -8.73 30.02 -11.11
C THR A 306 -10.19 29.75 -10.82
N TRP A 307 -10.50 29.40 -9.59
CA TRP A 307 -11.83 29.20 -9.05
C TRP A 307 -12.13 30.25 -7.99
N ARG A 308 -13.40 30.62 -7.88
CA ARG A 308 -13.92 31.47 -6.80
C ARG A 308 -14.90 30.63 -5.99
N LEU A 309 -14.55 30.35 -4.75
CA LEU A 309 -15.32 29.51 -3.84
C LEU A 309 -15.92 30.39 -2.73
N LYS A 310 -17.11 30.01 -2.25
CA LYS A 310 -17.67 30.52 -0.99
C LYS A 310 -17.56 29.41 0.04
N MET A 311 -16.96 29.70 1.19
CA MET A 311 -16.64 28.68 2.20
C MET A 311 -16.87 29.24 3.60
N HIS A 312 -16.97 28.39 4.62
CA HIS A 312 -17.01 28.88 6.00
C HIS A 312 -15.64 29.45 6.44
N PRO A 313 -15.61 30.43 7.36
CA PRO A 313 -14.38 30.99 7.90
C PRO A 313 -13.42 29.97 8.51
N ASN A 314 -13.95 28.84 9.00
CA ASN A 314 -13.16 27.77 9.63
C ASN A 314 -12.62 26.74 8.63
N ASN A 315 -12.95 26.87 7.34
CA ASN A 315 -12.46 25.96 6.32
C ASN A 315 -10.98 26.21 6.05
N SER A 316 -10.22 25.13 5.99
CA SER A 316 -8.81 25.10 5.67
C SER A 316 -8.56 25.16 4.16
N ILE A 317 -7.29 25.37 3.78
CA ILE A 317 -6.86 25.26 2.38
C ILE A 317 -7.13 23.84 1.83
N TYR A 318 -7.16 22.80 2.67
CA TYR A 318 -7.54 21.45 2.24
C TYR A 318 -8.98 21.40 1.76
N ASP A 319 -9.90 22.02 2.52
CA ASP A 319 -11.31 22.07 2.15
C ASP A 319 -11.50 22.81 0.82
N VAL A 320 -10.69 23.85 0.56
CA VAL A 320 -10.64 24.59 -0.73
C VAL A 320 -10.23 23.65 -1.86
N ILE A 321 -9.15 22.88 -1.68
CA ILE A 321 -8.62 21.95 -2.68
C ILE A 321 -9.61 20.81 -2.92
N GLU A 322 -10.17 20.21 -1.86
CA GLU A 322 -11.15 19.13 -1.97
C GLU A 322 -12.42 19.61 -2.69
N THR A 323 -12.88 20.82 -2.38
CA THR A 323 -14.03 21.44 -3.06
C THR A 323 -13.75 21.64 -4.56
N VAL A 324 -12.56 22.11 -4.92
CA VAL A 324 -12.18 22.29 -6.34
C VAL A 324 -12.01 20.95 -7.05
N ALA A 325 -11.41 19.94 -6.39
CA ALA A 325 -11.27 18.59 -6.93
C ALA A 325 -12.62 17.89 -7.15
N LYS A 326 -13.63 18.22 -6.35
CA LYS A 326 -15.01 17.77 -6.55
C LYS A 326 -15.70 18.46 -7.75
N ILE A 327 -15.36 19.72 -8.02
CA ILE A 327 -15.93 20.52 -9.13
C ILE A 327 -15.29 20.17 -10.49
N ASP A 328 -13.97 20.02 -10.54
CA ASP A 328 -13.25 19.69 -11.76
C ASP A 328 -12.87 18.21 -11.77
N ASN A 329 -13.65 17.38 -12.48
CA ASN A 329 -13.44 15.93 -12.59
C ASN A 329 -12.08 15.53 -13.21
N ARG A 330 -11.28 16.49 -13.70
CA ARG A 330 -9.88 16.26 -14.17
C ARG A 330 -8.83 16.41 -13.08
N GLN A 331 -9.24 16.85 -11.89
CA GLN A 331 -8.41 16.91 -10.68
C GLN A 331 -8.72 15.76 -9.71
N LYS A 332 -9.64 14.84 -10.08
CA LYS A 332 -9.91 13.62 -9.32
C LYS A 332 -8.82 12.58 -9.50
#